data_AF-A0A833UE18-F1
#
_entry.id   AF-A0A833UE18-F1
#
_cell.length_a   1.000
_cell.length_b   1.000
_cell.length_c   1.000
_cell.angle_alpha   90.00
_cell.angle_beta   90.00
_cell.angle_gamma   90.00
#
_symmetry.space_group_name_H-M   'P 1'
#
loop_
_entity.id
_entity.type
_entity.pdbx_description
1 polymer ?
#
loop_
_entity_poly.entity_id
_entity_poly.type
_entity_poly.pdbx_seq_one_letter_code
_entity_poly.pdbx_strand_id
1 'polypeptide(L)'
;METRHEKYHRLIEHCQTLAPMPTAVVHPCDRSSLEGALVAARKRLIEPILVGPRVRIEATAAACGLSIGDYEIVDAPYSEASAAAAVRLVRDGQASALMKGSLHTDELMAEVVRHDAGLRTGRRISHCFVMDVPAHADPLIVTDAAINIAPTLAEKVDILQNAIDLAHALAFPQVYVAILSAMETVNPKVPSTLEAAALCKMVDRRQITGALVDGPLALDNAIDPEAARIKQIDSPVAGHANVLMVPDLEAGNMLAKSLSFLAGADAAGIVLGARVPIILTSRADSLITRLASCAVAMLVANVQREAATRAG
;
A
#
# COMPACT_ATOMS: atom_id res chain seq x y z
N MET A 1 -19.24 15.40 16.01
CA MET A 1 -18.80 13.99 16.02
C MET A 1 -18.24 13.74 14.63
N GLU A 2 -16.92 13.84 14.46
CA GLU A 2 -16.28 13.43 13.21
C GLU A 2 -16.63 11.97 12.93
N THR A 3 -17.12 11.72 11.73
CA THR A 3 -17.53 10.41 11.24
C THR A 3 -16.29 9.54 11.08
N ARG A 4 -16.04 8.68 12.07
CA ARG A 4 -14.96 7.69 12.03
C ARG A 4 -14.99 6.94 10.69
N HIS A 5 -13.84 6.85 10.01
CA HIS A 5 -13.64 6.20 8.70
C HIS A 5 -14.26 6.89 7.48
N GLU A 6 -14.67 8.15 7.57
CA GLU A 6 -15.31 8.86 6.45
C GLU A 6 -14.48 8.83 5.16
N LYS A 7 -13.15 8.94 5.27
CA LYS A 7 -12.25 8.94 4.11
C LYS A 7 -12.27 7.58 3.39
N TYR A 8 -12.29 6.48 4.14
CA TYR A 8 -12.45 5.14 3.57
C TYR A 8 -13.84 4.89 3.00
N HIS A 9 -14.89 5.40 3.64
CA HIS A 9 -16.24 5.27 3.10
C HIS A 9 -16.36 5.93 1.72
N ARG A 10 -15.90 7.17 1.57
CA ARG A 10 -15.88 7.87 0.28
C ARG A 10 -15.08 7.09 -0.78
N LEU A 11 -13.91 6.57 -0.41
CA LEU A 11 -13.05 5.79 -1.30
C LEU A 11 -13.75 4.50 -1.79
N ILE A 12 -14.34 3.75 -0.85
CA ILE A 12 -15.03 2.48 -1.13
C ILE A 12 -16.27 2.70 -1.98
N GLU A 13 -17.04 3.76 -1.72
CA GLU A 13 -18.22 4.13 -2.51
C GLU A 13 -17.86 4.51 -3.94
N HIS A 14 -16.79 5.28 -4.14
CA HIS A 14 -16.30 5.60 -5.48
C HIS A 14 -15.91 4.32 -6.24
N CYS A 15 -15.15 3.42 -5.61
CA CYS A 15 -14.69 2.18 -6.23
C CYS A 15 -15.83 1.22 -6.60
N GLN A 16 -16.96 1.24 -5.89
CA GLN A 16 -18.15 0.44 -6.22
C GLN A 16 -18.75 0.76 -7.60
N THR A 17 -18.46 1.94 -8.15
CA THR A 17 -18.92 2.36 -9.48
C THR A 17 -18.05 1.79 -10.62
N LEU A 18 -16.87 1.24 -10.28
CA LEU A 18 -15.93 0.67 -11.23
C LEU A 18 -16.16 -0.84 -11.42
N ALA A 19 -15.51 -1.43 -12.43
CA ALA A 19 -15.55 -2.86 -12.66
C ALA A 19 -14.73 -3.60 -11.58
N PRO A 20 -15.30 -4.61 -10.87
CA PRO A 20 -14.59 -5.36 -9.83
C PRO A 20 -13.23 -5.87 -10.32
N MET A 21 -12.22 -5.83 -9.46
CA MET A 21 -10.86 -6.25 -9.82
C MET A 21 -10.68 -7.76 -9.62
N PRO A 22 -10.34 -8.55 -10.66
CA PRO A 22 -9.97 -9.95 -10.49
C PRO A 22 -8.78 -10.07 -9.54
N THR A 23 -8.95 -10.76 -8.41
CA THR A 23 -7.98 -10.76 -7.31
C THR A 23 -7.73 -12.18 -6.84
N ALA A 24 -6.48 -12.65 -6.93
CA ALA A 24 -6.11 -13.93 -6.35
C ALA A 24 -5.91 -13.77 -4.84
N VAL A 25 -6.83 -14.34 -4.06
CA VAL A 25 -6.79 -14.35 -2.59
C VAL A 25 -5.96 -15.54 -2.15
N VAL A 26 -4.77 -15.27 -1.63
CA VAL A 26 -3.73 -16.27 -1.37
C VAL A 26 -3.91 -16.87 0.01
N HIS A 27 -4.14 -18.17 0.07
CA HIS A 27 -4.27 -18.97 1.28
C HIS A 27 -5.30 -18.43 2.32
N PRO A 28 -6.58 -18.18 1.96
CA PRO A 28 -7.59 -17.65 2.88
C PRO A 28 -8.15 -18.74 3.81
N CYS A 29 -7.29 -19.35 4.63
CA CYS A 29 -7.62 -20.48 5.51
C CYS A 29 -7.90 -20.05 6.96
N ASP A 30 -8.26 -18.78 7.18
CA ASP A 30 -8.78 -18.29 8.45
C ASP A 30 -10.01 -17.40 8.23
N ARG A 31 -10.80 -17.20 9.29
CA ARG A 31 -12.03 -16.39 9.22
C ARG A 31 -11.75 -15.00 8.67
N SER A 32 -10.71 -14.34 9.18
CA SER A 32 -10.45 -12.93 8.92
C SER A 32 -10.14 -12.65 7.45
N SER A 33 -9.34 -13.53 6.82
CA SER A 33 -8.94 -13.43 5.43
C SER A 33 -10.07 -13.79 4.49
N LEU A 34 -10.79 -14.89 4.77
CA LEU A 34 -11.90 -15.33 3.95
C LEU A 34 -13.09 -14.36 4.03
N GLU A 35 -13.53 -14.00 5.24
CA GLU A 35 -14.64 -13.07 5.45
C GLU A 35 -14.35 -11.71 4.81
N GLY A 36 -13.12 -11.19 4.97
CA GLY A 36 -12.69 -9.93 4.35
C GLY A 36 -12.79 -9.94 2.82
N ALA A 37 -12.29 -11.00 2.18
CA ALA A 37 -12.37 -11.16 0.72
C ALA A 37 -13.83 -11.26 0.23
N LEU A 38 -14.68 -12.02 0.93
CA LEU A 38 -16.07 -12.19 0.54
C LEU A 38 -16.90 -10.90 0.75
N VAL A 39 -16.62 -10.13 1.81
CA VAL A 39 -17.25 -8.81 1.99
C VAL A 39 -16.79 -7.86 0.89
N ALA A 40 -15.50 -7.84 0.54
CA ALA A 40 -14.97 -7.03 -0.56
C ALA A 40 -15.64 -7.39 -1.90
N ALA A 41 -15.87 -8.67 -2.15
CA ALA A 41 -16.58 -9.15 -3.34
C ALA A 41 -18.05 -8.69 -3.37
N ARG A 42 -18.79 -8.84 -2.27
CA ARG A 42 -20.16 -8.32 -2.15
C ARG A 42 -20.25 -6.81 -2.31
N LYS A 43 -19.18 -6.09 -1.95
CA LYS A 43 -19.01 -4.65 -2.16
C LYS A 43 -18.46 -4.31 -3.55
N ARG A 44 -18.39 -5.26 -4.49
CA ARG A 44 -17.93 -5.06 -5.87
C ARG A 44 -16.51 -4.48 -6.00
N LEU A 45 -15.68 -4.61 -4.96
CA LEU A 45 -14.29 -4.13 -4.98
C LEU A 45 -13.38 -5.13 -5.70
N ILE A 46 -13.61 -6.42 -5.47
CA ILE A 46 -12.83 -7.51 -6.05
C ILE A 46 -13.74 -8.59 -6.63
N GLU A 47 -13.20 -9.35 -7.58
CA GLU A 47 -13.71 -10.64 -8.02
C GLU A 47 -12.70 -11.70 -7.55
N PRO A 48 -12.96 -12.38 -6.42
CA PRO A 48 -11.93 -13.18 -5.77
C PRO A 48 -11.79 -14.56 -6.43
N ILE A 49 -10.54 -14.94 -6.68
CA ILE A 49 -10.12 -16.32 -6.99
C ILE A 49 -9.44 -16.84 -5.73
N LEU A 50 -10.04 -17.82 -5.05
CA LEU A 50 -9.52 -18.34 -3.79
C LEU A 50 -8.43 -19.37 -4.07
N VAL A 51 -7.20 -19.13 -3.62
CA VAL A 51 -6.05 -20.00 -3.91
C VAL A 51 -5.55 -20.64 -2.63
N GLY A 52 -5.69 -21.95 -2.48
CA GLY A 52 -5.21 -22.66 -1.29
C GLY A 52 -5.81 -24.04 -1.12
N PRO A 53 -5.57 -24.71 0.02
CA PRO A 53 -6.07 -26.06 0.24
C PRO A 53 -7.59 -26.03 0.28
N ARG A 54 -8.24 -26.59 -0.75
CA ARG A 54 -9.70 -26.55 -0.95
C ARG A 54 -10.44 -26.97 0.32
N VAL A 55 -10.04 -28.11 0.89
CA VAL A 55 -10.63 -28.68 2.10
C VAL A 55 -10.58 -27.70 3.28
N ARG A 56 -9.48 -26.95 3.44
CA ARG A 56 -9.34 -25.97 4.53
C ARG A 56 -10.16 -24.71 4.29
N ILE A 57 -10.24 -24.24 3.05
CA ILE A 57 -11.08 -23.08 2.68
C ILE A 57 -12.55 -23.42 2.92
N GLU A 58 -13.02 -24.58 2.44
CA GLU A 58 -14.39 -25.06 2.63
C GLU A 58 -14.71 -25.28 4.12
N ALA A 59 -13.80 -25.88 4.89
CA ALA A 59 -13.98 -26.04 6.33
C ALA A 59 -14.07 -24.70 7.07
N THR A 60 -13.24 -23.71 6.68
CA THR A 60 -13.29 -22.35 7.24
C THR A 60 -14.60 -21.66 6.91
N ALA A 61 -15.06 -21.78 5.67
CA ALA A 61 -16.32 -21.23 5.21
C ALA A 61 -17.51 -21.82 5.99
N ALA A 62 -17.56 -23.15 6.12
CA ALA A 62 -18.60 -23.86 6.87
C ALA A 62 -18.61 -23.46 8.35
N ALA A 63 -17.45 -23.41 9.00
CA ALA A 63 -17.32 -23.01 10.40
C ALA A 63 -17.78 -21.57 10.66
N CYS A 64 -17.66 -20.70 9.65
CA CYS A 64 -18.03 -19.28 9.75
C CYS A 64 -19.42 -18.97 9.16
N GLY A 65 -20.13 -19.96 8.61
CA GLY A 65 -21.41 -19.75 7.91
C GLY A 65 -21.29 -18.89 6.65
N LEU A 66 -20.16 -18.95 5.95
CA LEU A 66 -19.88 -18.18 4.74
C LEU A 66 -20.19 -19.01 3.49
N SER A 67 -20.92 -18.42 2.53
CA SER A 67 -21.11 -19.03 1.20
C SER A 67 -19.92 -18.71 0.30
N ILE A 68 -19.33 -19.75 -0.29
CA ILE A 68 -18.21 -19.63 -1.23
C ILE A 68 -18.48 -20.30 -2.59
N GLY A 69 -19.68 -20.84 -2.82
CA GLY A 69 -19.99 -21.63 -4.02
C GLY A 69 -19.92 -20.87 -5.34
N ASP A 70 -20.02 -19.54 -5.28
CA ASP A 70 -19.99 -18.66 -6.45
C ASP A 70 -18.56 -18.26 -6.87
N TYR A 71 -17.53 -18.68 -6.12
CA TYR A 71 -16.15 -18.25 -6.34
C TYR A 71 -15.27 -19.40 -6.81
N GLU A 72 -14.36 -19.09 -7.74
CA GLU A 72 -13.36 -20.04 -8.19
C GLU A 72 -12.40 -20.41 -7.05
N ILE A 73 -12.08 -21.70 -6.93
CA ILE A 73 -11.09 -22.21 -6.00
C ILE A 73 -10.00 -22.94 -6.77
N VAL A 74 -8.77 -22.40 -6.70
CA VAL A 74 -7.56 -23.05 -7.21
C VAL A 74 -6.94 -23.83 -6.06
N ASP A 75 -7.03 -25.16 -6.14
CA ASP A 75 -6.53 -26.03 -5.09
C ASP A 75 -4.99 -26.04 -5.06
N ALA A 76 -4.43 -25.80 -3.88
CA ALA A 76 -3.00 -25.82 -3.63
C ALA A 76 -2.72 -26.42 -2.25
N PRO A 77 -1.81 -27.41 -2.11
CA PRO A 77 -1.74 -28.25 -0.91
C PRO A 77 -1.22 -27.53 0.35
N TYR A 78 -0.41 -26.49 0.21
CA TYR A 78 0.19 -25.74 1.33
C TYR A 78 0.44 -24.27 0.94
N SER A 79 0.90 -23.45 1.89
CA SER A 79 1.01 -21.99 1.76
C SER A 79 1.94 -21.54 0.64
N GLU A 80 3.14 -22.07 0.54
CA GLU A 80 4.08 -21.77 -0.56
C GLU A 80 3.49 -22.14 -1.93
N ALA A 81 2.88 -23.33 -2.06
CA ALA A 81 2.19 -23.73 -3.28
C ALA A 81 1.01 -22.80 -3.63
N SER A 82 0.34 -22.25 -2.62
CA SER A 82 -0.74 -21.27 -2.79
C SER A 82 -0.19 -19.96 -3.34
N ALA A 83 0.93 -19.47 -2.80
CA ALA A 83 1.61 -18.28 -3.29
C ALA A 83 2.08 -18.45 -4.74
N ALA A 84 2.73 -19.57 -5.06
CA ALA A 84 3.19 -19.89 -6.41
C ALA A 84 2.02 -19.99 -7.42
N ALA A 85 0.91 -20.61 -7.02
CA ALA A 85 -0.29 -20.71 -7.86
C ALA A 85 -0.93 -19.34 -8.10
N ALA A 86 -1.06 -18.50 -7.06
CA ALA A 86 -1.63 -17.16 -7.20
C ALA A 86 -0.76 -16.24 -8.08
N VAL A 87 0.56 -16.32 -7.92
CA VAL A 87 1.54 -15.66 -8.79
C VAL A 87 1.37 -16.09 -10.26
N ARG A 88 1.16 -17.38 -10.51
CA ARG A 88 0.89 -17.90 -11.85
C ARG A 88 -0.41 -17.32 -12.45
N LEU A 89 -1.49 -17.22 -11.67
CA LEU A 89 -2.75 -16.62 -12.14
C LEU A 89 -2.54 -15.17 -12.60
N VAL A 90 -1.74 -14.39 -11.88
CA VAL A 90 -1.38 -13.02 -12.27
C VAL A 90 -0.56 -13.01 -13.55
N ARG A 91 0.48 -13.84 -13.61
CA ARG A 91 1.37 -13.94 -14.78
C ARG A 91 0.60 -14.32 -16.04
N ASP A 92 -0.38 -15.21 -15.91
CA ASP A 92 -1.20 -15.72 -17.01
C ASP A 92 -2.39 -14.78 -17.32
N GLY A 93 -2.49 -13.62 -16.66
CA GLY A 93 -3.50 -12.59 -16.91
C GLY A 93 -4.88 -12.85 -16.32
N GLN A 94 -5.03 -13.88 -15.49
CA GLN A 94 -6.29 -14.26 -14.85
C GLN A 94 -6.60 -13.45 -13.59
N ALA A 95 -5.57 -12.86 -12.96
CA ALA A 95 -5.73 -11.97 -11.82
C ALA A 95 -5.00 -10.64 -12.04
N SER A 96 -5.61 -9.54 -11.62
CA SER A 96 -5.06 -8.17 -11.69
C SER A 96 -4.53 -7.66 -10.35
N ALA A 97 -4.62 -8.46 -9.29
CA ALA A 97 -4.04 -8.19 -7.98
C ALA A 97 -3.84 -9.49 -7.18
N LEU A 98 -2.96 -9.43 -6.18
CA LEU A 98 -2.85 -10.45 -5.14
C LEU A 98 -3.40 -9.92 -3.83
N MET A 99 -4.05 -10.77 -3.04
CA MET A 99 -4.46 -10.43 -1.67
C MET A 99 -3.94 -11.47 -0.71
N LYS A 100 -3.11 -11.06 0.26
CA LYS A 100 -2.59 -11.96 1.27
C LYS A 100 -3.72 -12.44 2.20
N GLY A 101 -3.88 -13.74 2.32
CA GLY A 101 -4.75 -14.39 3.31
C GLY A 101 -4.00 -14.74 4.59
N SER A 102 -4.09 -15.99 5.04
CA SER A 102 -3.59 -16.43 6.35
C SER A 102 -2.12 -16.88 6.35
N LEU A 103 -1.42 -16.86 5.21
CA LEU A 103 0.03 -17.11 5.15
C LEU A 103 0.85 -15.92 5.68
N HIS A 104 2.13 -16.16 5.98
CA HIS A 104 3.04 -15.08 6.33
C HIS A 104 3.41 -14.22 5.11
N THR A 105 3.78 -12.97 5.37
CA THR A 105 4.11 -12.00 4.31
C THR A 105 5.37 -12.41 3.55
N ASP A 106 6.37 -12.96 4.24
CA ASP A 106 7.60 -13.48 3.63
C ASP A 106 7.33 -14.60 2.63
N GLU A 107 6.44 -15.55 2.95
CA GLU A 107 6.05 -16.64 2.04
C GLU A 107 5.45 -16.11 0.73
N LEU A 108 4.53 -15.14 0.81
CA LEU A 108 3.95 -14.51 -0.39
C LEU A 108 4.99 -13.71 -1.15
N MET A 109 5.76 -12.88 -0.45
CA MET A 109 6.71 -11.97 -1.08
C MET A 109 7.89 -12.72 -1.72
N ALA A 110 8.32 -13.85 -1.16
CA ALA A 110 9.37 -14.70 -1.74
C ALA A 110 9.01 -15.15 -3.16
N GLU A 111 7.76 -15.55 -3.39
CA GLU A 111 7.28 -15.93 -4.73
C GLU A 111 7.14 -14.70 -5.65
N VAL A 112 6.65 -13.57 -5.13
CA VAL A 112 6.51 -12.32 -5.91
C VAL A 112 7.86 -11.80 -6.40
N VAL A 113 8.90 -11.86 -5.57
CA VAL A 113 10.26 -11.36 -5.89
C VAL A 113 11.13 -12.39 -6.60
N ARG A 114 10.59 -13.58 -6.93
CA ARG A 114 11.34 -14.58 -7.68
C ARG A 114 11.54 -14.09 -9.13
N HIS A 115 12.76 -14.25 -9.65
CA HIS A 115 13.13 -13.69 -10.96
C HIS A 115 12.33 -14.28 -12.13
N ASP A 116 12.04 -15.58 -12.07
CA ASP A 116 11.32 -16.37 -13.09
C ASP A 116 9.79 -16.36 -12.89
N ALA A 117 9.29 -15.84 -11.77
CA ALA A 117 7.85 -15.73 -11.51
C ALA A 117 7.16 -14.69 -12.42
N GLY A 118 7.91 -13.72 -12.92
CA GLY A 118 7.43 -12.75 -13.90
C GLY A 118 6.70 -11.53 -13.32
N LEU A 119 6.59 -11.38 -11.99
CA LEU A 119 5.92 -10.23 -11.36
C LEU A 119 6.85 -9.05 -11.08
N ARG A 120 8.17 -9.25 -11.13
CA ARG A 120 9.14 -8.17 -10.97
C ARG A 120 9.06 -7.19 -12.12
N THR A 121 9.29 -5.92 -11.79
CA THR A 121 9.51 -4.86 -12.76
C THR A 121 10.93 -4.33 -12.63
N GLY A 122 11.26 -3.26 -13.37
CA GLY A 122 12.51 -2.52 -13.19
C GLY A 122 12.55 -1.68 -11.90
N ARG A 123 11.43 -1.53 -11.20
CA ARG A 123 11.34 -0.77 -9.94
C ARG A 123 11.51 -1.66 -8.72
N ARG A 124 12.10 -1.09 -7.66
CA ARG A 124 12.08 -1.68 -6.33
C ARG A 124 10.63 -1.83 -5.83
N ILE A 125 10.32 -3.02 -5.32
CA ILE A 125 9.05 -3.29 -4.64
C ILE A 125 9.06 -2.58 -3.29
N SER A 126 7.97 -1.87 -3.01
CA SER A 126 7.82 -1.08 -1.78
C SER A 126 6.41 -1.17 -1.21
N HIS A 127 6.27 -0.86 0.07
CA HIS A 127 4.98 -0.83 0.76
C HIS A 127 4.53 0.61 1.07
N CYS A 128 3.23 0.85 0.98
CA CYS A 128 2.58 2.06 1.46
C CYS A 128 1.45 1.70 2.43
N PHE A 129 1.37 2.42 3.54
CA PHE A 129 0.11 2.55 4.26
C PHE A 129 -0.60 3.80 3.79
N VAL A 130 -1.88 3.69 3.45
CA VAL A 130 -2.79 4.83 3.36
C VAL A 130 -3.46 4.95 4.72
N MET A 131 -3.13 5.99 5.47
CA MET A 131 -3.54 6.19 6.86
C MET A 131 -4.76 7.12 6.92
N ASP A 132 -5.86 6.63 7.48
CA ASP A 132 -6.99 7.48 7.87
C ASP A 132 -6.85 7.88 9.33
N VAL A 133 -6.21 9.03 9.57
CA VAL A 133 -6.01 9.60 10.91
C VAL A 133 -7.22 10.49 11.25
N PRO A 134 -7.96 10.22 12.34
CA PRO A 134 -9.17 10.98 12.69
C PRO A 134 -8.96 12.50 12.79
N ALA A 135 -7.86 12.93 13.43
CA ALA A 135 -7.55 14.34 13.64
C ALA A 135 -6.87 15.04 12.44
N HIS A 136 -6.81 14.39 11.29
CA HIS A 136 -6.19 14.93 10.08
C HIS A 136 -7.23 14.98 8.96
N ALA A 137 -7.25 16.05 8.16
CA ALA A 137 -8.31 16.28 7.18
C ALA A 137 -8.29 15.27 6.03
N ASP A 138 -7.09 14.93 5.56
CA ASP A 138 -6.88 14.04 4.41
C ASP A 138 -6.21 12.72 4.84
N PRO A 139 -6.18 11.69 3.99
CA PRO A 139 -5.37 10.50 4.24
C PRO A 139 -3.87 10.81 4.10
N LEU A 140 -3.03 10.16 4.92
CA LEU A 140 -1.57 10.25 4.80
C LEU A 140 -1.01 8.97 4.21
N ILE A 141 -0.15 9.06 3.20
CA ILE A 141 0.61 7.92 2.70
C ILE A 141 1.92 7.82 3.49
N VAL A 142 2.23 6.65 4.05
CA VAL A 142 3.52 6.38 4.72
C VAL A 142 4.26 5.27 3.98
N THR A 143 5.50 5.52 3.55
CA THR A 143 6.34 4.54 2.84
C THR A 143 7.82 4.61 3.29
N ASP A 144 8.59 3.53 3.40
CA ASP A 144 8.22 2.10 3.39
C ASP A 144 8.21 1.58 4.83
N ALA A 145 7.06 1.04 5.27
CA ALA A 145 6.84 0.61 6.65
C ALA A 145 6.75 -0.91 6.84
N ALA A 146 7.00 -1.71 5.79
CA ALA A 146 6.81 -3.17 5.87
C ALA A 146 7.80 -4.05 5.09
N ILE A 147 8.50 -3.54 4.06
CA ILE A 147 9.32 -4.39 3.17
C ILE A 147 10.81 -4.06 3.25
N ASN A 148 11.17 -2.79 3.05
CA ASN A 148 12.56 -2.41 2.85
C ASN A 148 13.22 -2.01 4.19
N ILE A 149 14.07 -2.89 4.74
CA ILE A 149 14.72 -2.73 6.06
C ILE A 149 15.51 -1.42 6.14
N ALA A 150 16.52 -1.28 5.28
CA ALA A 150 17.39 -0.10 5.20
C ALA A 150 17.66 0.20 3.72
N PRO A 151 16.71 0.83 3.01
CA PRO A 151 16.81 1.03 1.57
C PRO A 151 17.96 1.97 1.22
N THR A 152 18.74 1.58 0.22
CA THR A 152 19.79 2.42 -0.38
C THR A 152 19.17 3.65 -1.06
N LEU A 153 19.97 4.69 -1.33
CA LEU A 153 19.50 5.87 -2.08
C LEU A 153 18.87 5.49 -3.44
N ALA A 154 19.45 4.50 -4.15
CA ALA A 154 18.90 4.02 -5.42
C ALA A 154 17.53 3.35 -5.25
N GLU A 155 17.36 2.51 -4.21
CA GLU A 155 16.06 1.91 -3.89
C GLU A 155 15.04 2.95 -3.45
N LYS A 156 15.48 4.01 -2.75
CA LYS A 156 14.64 5.12 -2.32
C LYS A 156 14.03 5.91 -3.49
N VAL A 157 14.72 6.01 -4.63
CA VAL A 157 14.16 6.62 -5.86
C VAL A 157 12.88 5.90 -6.30
N ASP A 158 12.93 4.57 -6.36
CA ASP A 158 11.78 3.75 -6.75
C ASP A 158 10.68 3.75 -5.69
N ILE A 159 11.04 3.68 -4.40
CA ILE A 159 10.09 3.76 -3.28
C ILE A 159 9.31 5.08 -3.36
N LEU A 160 10.02 6.19 -3.57
CA LEU A 160 9.43 7.52 -3.70
C LEU A 160 8.51 7.61 -4.92
N GLN A 161 8.95 7.16 -6.09
CA GLN A 161 8.11 7.19 -7.30
C GLN A 161 6.87 6.32 -7.14
N ASN A 162 6.97 5.13 -6.52
CA ASN A 162 5.82 4.28 -6.26
C ASN A 162 4.78 4.98 -5.36
N ALA A 163 5.21 5.69 -4.31
CA ALA A 163 4.30 6.42 -3.43
C ALA A 163 3.67 7.65 -4.10
N ILE A 164 4.41 8.35 -4.97
CA ILE A 164 3.87 9.43 -5.79
C ILE A 164 2.79 8.89 -6.73
N ASP A 165 3.07 7.78 -7.43
CA ASP A 165 2.12 7.15 -8.35
C ASP A 165 0.86 6.68 -7.61
N LEU A 166 1.00 6.20 -6.36
CA LEU A 166 -0.14 5.88 -5.50
C LEU A 166 -0.98 7.12 -5.15
N ALA A 167 -0.35 8.24 -4.78
CA ALA A 167 -1.07 9.48 -4.47
C ALA A 167 -1.89 9.97 -5.66
N HIS A 168 -1.36 9.83 -6.89
CA HIS A 168 -2.09 10.11 -8.12
C HIS A 168 -3.25 9.14 -8.36
N ALA A 169 -3.05 7.83 -8.10
CA ALA A 169 -4.13 6.85 -8.21
C ALA A 169 -5.27 7.12 -7.20
N LEU A 170 -4.96 7.74 -6.06
CA LEU A 170 -5.92 8.21 -5.07
C LEU A 170 -6.50 9.60 -5.39
N ALA A 171 -6.14 10.18 -6.54
CA ALA A 171 -6.60 11.47 -7.02
C ALA A 171 -6.35 12.64 -6.06
N PHE A 172 -5.19 12.64 -5.37
CA PHE A 172 -4.78 13.78 -4.56
C PHE A 172 -4.65 15.03 -5.46
N PRO A 173 -5.30 16.17 -5.13
CA PRO A 173 -5.26 17.35 -6.00
C PRO A 173 -3.85 17.88 -6.25
N GLN A 174 -3.00 17.79 -5.23
CA GLN A 174 -1.57 18.11 -5.28
C GLN A 174 -0.83 17.08 -4.43
N VAL A 175 0.26 16.52 -4.95
CA VAL A 175 1.10 15.55 -4.24
C VAL A 175 2.27 16.29 -3.59
N TYR A 176 2.26 16.35 -2.26
CA TYR A 176 3.30 16.95 -1.42
C TYR A 176 4.00 15.84 -0.64
N VAL A 177 5.27 15.60 -0.94
CA VAL A 177 6.06 14.54 -0.32
C VAL A 177 7.12 15.12 0.61
N ALA A 178 7.04 14.77 1.89
CA ALA A 178 8.11 15.03 2.84
C ALA A 178 9.04 13.81 2.94
N ILE A 179 10.34 14.02 2.69
CA ILE A 179 11.37 13.02 3.02
C ILE A 179 11.77 13.22 4.47
N LEU A 180 11.37 12.28 5.32
CA LEU A 180 11.48 12.43 6.76
C LEU A 180 12.90 12.17 7.28
N SER A 181 13.29 12.95 8.26
CA SER A 181 14.47 12.74 9.10
C SER A 181 14.21 13.28 10.51
N ALA A 182 15.25 13.37 11.33
CA ALA A 182 15.17 13.91 12.68
C ALA A 182 15.31 15.44 12.75
N MET A 183 15.67 16.10 11.64
CA MET A 183 15.95 17.54 11.56
C MET A 183 15.87 18.04 10.12
N GLU A 184 15.84 19.36 9.96
CA GLU A 184 15.67 20.04 8.65
C GLU A 184 17.01 20.37 7.99
N THR A 185 18.05 20.47 8.80
CA THR A 185 19.39 20.81 8.31
C THR A 185 20.09 19.57 7.81
N VAL A 186 20.68 19.66 6.61
CA VAL A 186 21.54 18.61 6.07
C VAL A 186 22.76 18.42 6.98
N ASN A 187 22.86 17.25 7.59
CA ASN A 187 23.90 16.91 8.55
C ASN A 187 24.62 15.62 8.11
N PRO A 188 25.90 15.68 7.73
CA PRO A 188 26.65 14.50 7.29
C PRO A 188 26.72 13.36 8.30
N LYS A 189 26.45 13.63 9.59
CA LYS A 189 26.40 12.62 10.65
C LYS A 189 25.06 11.88 10.71
N VAL A 190 24.05 12.34 9.97
CA VAL A 190 22.71 11.75 9.91
C VAL A 190 22.43 11.39 8.45
N PRO A 191 22.70 10.14 8.02
CA PRO A 191 22.64 9.73 6.62
C PRO A 191 21.32 10.06 5.91
N SER A 192 20.19 9.93 6.61
CA SER A 192 18.87 10.24 6.05
C SER A 192 18.72 11.70 5.61
N THR A 193 19.46 12.64 6.22
CA THR A 193 19.44 14.04 5.78
C THR A 193 20.17 14.25 4.44
N LEU A 194 21.25 13.50 4.20
CA LEU A 194 21.98 13.53 2.93
C LEU A 194 21.14 12.89 1.82
N GLU A 195 20.49 11.76 2.14
CA GLU A 195 19.63 11.05 1.20
C GLU A 195 18.41 11.88 0.83
N ALA A 196 17.77 12.55 1.80
CA ALA A 196 16.66 13.47 1.54
C ALA A 196 17.06 14.61 0.59
N ALA A 197 18.21 15.26 0.85
CA ALA A 197 18.72 16.32 -0.02
C ALA A 197 19.01 15.80 -1.44
N ALA A 198 19.58 14.59 -1.56
CA ALA A 198 19.85 13.97 -2.85
C ALA A 198 18.55 13.67 -3.61
N LEU A 199 17.53 13.11 -2.96
CA LEU A 199 16.23 12.81 -3.56
C LEU A 199 15.53 14.08 -4.04
N CYS A 200 15.54 15.15 -3.24
CA CYS A 200 14.98 16.45 -3.66
C CYS A 200 15.70 16.97 -4.91
N LYS A 201 17.03 16.86 -4.98
CA LYS A 201 17.79 17.24 -6.19
C LYS A 201 17.48 16.35 -7.40
N MET A 202 17.17 15.07 -7.19
CA MET A 202 16.75 14.17 -8.25
C MET A 202 15.36 14.56 -8.81
N VAL A 203 14.46 15.06 -7.95
CA VAL A 203 13.16 15.63 -8.35
C VAL A 203 13.35 16.93 -9.15
N ASP A 204 14.19 17.86 -8.69
CA ASP A 204 14.55 19.07 -9.46
C ASP A 204 15.03 18.74 -10.87
N ARG A 205 15.82 17.66 -10.98
CA ARG A 205 16.41 17.17 -12.22
C ARG A 205 15.48 16.24 -13.01
N ARG A 206 14.23 16.08 -12.58
CA ARG A 206 13.18 15.29 -13.23
C ARG A 206 13.52 13.79 -13.36
N GLN A 207 14.37 13.27 -12.49
CA GLN A 207 14.61 11.83 -12.37
C GLN A 207 13.44 11.13 -11.66
N ILE A 208 12.79 11.87 -10.75
CA ILE A 208 11.54 11.52 -10.09
C ILE A 208 10.53 12.61 -10.48
N THR A 209 9.28 12.25 -10.77
CA THR A 209 8.31 13.19 -11.33
C THR A 209 6.92 13.03 -10.70
N GLY A 210 6.08 14.07 -10.86
CA GLY A 210 4.68 14.04 -10.45
C GLY A 210 4.38 14.58 -9.06
N ALA A 211 5.37 15.12 -8.32
CA ALA A 211 5.13 15.67 -7.01
C ALA A 211 6.04 16.86 -6.69
N LEU A 212 5.62 17.66 -5.70
CA LEU A 212 6.50 18.56 -4.99
C LEU A 212 7.09 17.79 -3.82
N VAL A 213 8.43 17.77 -3.74
CA VAL A 213 9.16 16.98 -2.76
C VAL A 213 10.11 17.90 -2.02
N ASP A 214 10.12 17.78 -0.70
CA ASP A 214 11.07 18.50 0.14
C ASP A 214 11.56 17.63 1.31
N GLY A 215 12.74 17.96 1.79
CA GLY A 215 13.41 17.20 2.82
C GLY A 215 14.89 17.59 2.96
N PRO A 216 15.51 17.25 4.10
CA PRO A 216 14.91 16.49 5.20
C PRO A 216 13.92 17.34 6.01
N LEU A 217 12.86 16.69 6.53
CA LEU A 217 11.91 17.33 7.44
C LEU A 217 11.67 16.43 8.65
N ALA A 218 11.64 17.00 9.85
CA ALA A 218 11.03 16.33 10.98
C ALA A 218 9.50 16.19 10.78
N LEU A 219 8.90 15.20 11.44
CA LEU A 219 7.48 14.87 11.25
C LEU A 219 6.55 16.05 11.53
N ASP A 220 6.79 16.80 12.61
CA ASP A 220 6.01 17.98 12.98
C ASP A 220 5.98 19.01 11.84
N ASN A 221 7.14 19.30 11.26
CA ASN A 221 7.28 20.23 10.16
C ASN A 221 6.69 19.74 8.85
N ALA A 222 6.56 18.41 8.67
CA ALA A 222 5.96 17.84 7.47
C ALA A 222 4.43 18.03 7.45
N ILE A 223 3.77 17.97 8.61
CA ILE A 223 2.29 17.85 8.69
C ILE A 223 1.58 19.00 9.41
N ASP A 224 2.31 19.86 10.14
CA ASP A 224 1.74 21.01 10.86
C ASP A 224 2.26 22.35 10.29
N PRO A 225 1.39 23.15 9.63
CA PRO A 225 1.76 24.47 9.13
C PRO A 225 2.30 25.42 10.19
N GLU A 226 1.81 25.33 11.43
CA GLU A 226 2.27 26.20 12.52
C GLU A 226 3.69 25.81 12.97
N ALA A 227 3.99 24.51 13.05
CA ALA A 227 5.35 24.03 13.34
C ALA A 227 6.35 24.49 12.27
N ALA A 228 5.98 24.35 10.99
CA ALA A 228 6.78 24.81 9.86
C ALA A 228 7.01 26.34 9.92
N ARG A 229 5.98 27.12 10.24
CA ARG A 229 6.06 28.58 10.39
C ARG A 229 6.96 29.00 11.55
N ILE A 230 6.85 28.36 12.71
CA ILE A 230 7.68 28.63 13.90
C ILE A 230 9.16 28.41 13.58
N LYS A 231 9.48 27.34 12.84
CA LYS A 231 10.86 27.03 12.42
C LYS A 231 11.29 27.76 11.13
N GLN A 232 10.44 28.64 10.59
CA GLN A 232 10.72 29.47 9.42
C GLN A 232 11.14 28.67 8.18
N ILE A 233 10.49 27.54 7.95
CA ILE A 233 10.77 26.66 6.81
C ILE A 233 10.04 27.20 5.59
N ASP A 234 10.79 27.73 4.62
CA ASP A 234 10.25 28.22 3.35
C ASP A 234 10.15 27.07 2.34
N SER A 235 9.01 26.38 2.37
CA SER A 235 8.74 25.23 1.50
C SER A 235 7.25 25.06 1.26
N PRO A 236 6.79 24.80 0.02
CA PRO A 236 5.39 24.51 -0.26
C PRO A 236 4.95 23.14 0.30
N VAL A 237 5.89 22.26 0.69
CA VAL A 237 5.61 20.94 1.23
C VAL A 237 5.46 20.98 2.76
N ALA A 238 6.24 21.83 3.44
CA ALA A 238 6.24 21.91 4.89
C ALA A 238 4.85 22.28 5.43
N GLY A 239 4.36 21.50 6.39
CA GLY A 239 3.03 21.60 6.99
C GLY A 239 1.90 21.02 6.14
N HIS A 240 2.17 20.56 4.92
CA HIS A 240 1.15 20.18 3.94
C HIS A 240 1.40 18.80 3.31
N ALA A 241 2.40 18.06 3.81
CA ALA A 241 2.77 16.76 3.25
C ALA A 241 1.62 15.76 3.38
N ASN A 242 1.26 15.14 2.26
CA ASN A 242 0.28 14.05 2.20
C ASN A 242 0.93 12.70 1.86
N VAL A 243 2.22 12.72 1.53
CA VAL A 243 3.08 11.54 1.45
C VAL A 243 4.29 11.74 2.36
N LEU A 244 4.54 10.75 3.20
CA LEU A 244 5.63 10.72 4.18
C LEU A 244 6.57 9.56 3.83
N MET A 245 7.75 9.89 3.33
CA MET A 245 8.79 8.91 3.07
C MET A 245 9.72 8.81 4.29
N VAL A 246 9.66 7.69 5.00
CA VAL A 246 10.49 7.42 6.18
C VAL A 246 11.92 7.00 5.79
N PRO A 247 12.90 7.18 6.70
CA PRO A 247 14.29 6.85 6.40
C PRO A 247 14.54 5.34 6.27
N ASP A 248 13.83 4.52 7.04
CA ASP A 248 14.01 3.07 7.15
C ASP A 248 12.74 2.38 7.67
N LEU A 249 12.77 1.04 7.73
CA LEU A 249 11.66 0.21 8.17
C LEU A 249 11.26 0.47 9.62
N GLU A 250 12.23 0.69 10.51
CA GLU A 250 11.96 0.87 11.94
C GLU A 250 11.16 2.16 12.16
N ALA A 251 11.60 3.27 11.57
CA ALA A 251 10.88 4.54 11.60
C ALA A 251 9.48 4.42 10.98
N GLY A 252 9.36 3.76 9.83
CA GLY A 252 8.08 3.51 9.16
C GLY A 252 7.10 2.71 10.01
N ASN A 253 7.59 1.59 10.56
CA ASN A 253 6.77 0.70 11.37
C ASN A 253 6.32 1.40 12.66
N MET A 254 7.25 2.06 13.37
CA MET A 254 6.93 2.80 14.59
C MET A 254 5.95 3.94 14.33
N LEU A 255 6.08 4.68 13.22
CA LEU A 255 5.16 5.76 12.85
C LEU A 255 3.75 5.21 12.59
N ALA A 256 3.63 4.20 11.73
CA ALA A 256 2.34 3.60 11.41
C ALA A 256 1.66 3.02 12.66
N LYS A 257 2.40 2.32 13.53
CA LYS A 257 1.87 1.78 14.78
C LYS A 257 1.50 2.87 15.79
N SER A 258 2.31 3.92 15.91
CA SER A 258 1.98 5.07 16.76
C SER A 258 0.66 5.71 16.33
N LEU A 259 0.48 5.95 15.03
CA LEU A 259 -0.77 6.49 14.49
C LEU A 259 -1.96 5.55 14.75
N SER A 260 -1.81 4.24 14.55
CA SER A 260 -2.91 3.30 14.76
C SER A 260 -3.29 3.11 16.22
N PHE A 261 -2.31 2.93 17.11
CA PHE A 261 -2.57 2.57 18.50
C PHE A 261 -2.77 3.78 19.44
N LEU A 262 -2.15 4.93 19.13
CA LEU A 262 -2.25 6.14 19.95
C LEU A 262 -3.20 7.17 19.36
N ALA A 263 -3.23 7.32 18.03
CA ALA A 263 -4.09 8.29 17.35
C ALA A 263 -5.36 7.68 16.74
N GLY A 264 -5.59 6.38 16.93
CA GLY A 264 -6.80 5.69 16.45
C GLY A 264 -6.91 5.61 14.93
N ALA A 265 -5.79 5.71 14.21
CA ALA A 265 -5.77 5.68 12.76
C ALA A 265 -5.93 4.26 12.19
N ASP A 266 -6.69 4.13 11.12
CA ASP A 266 -6.71 2.90 10.34
C ASP A 266 -5.69 2.96 9.21
N ALA A 267 -5.09 1.82 8.87
CA ALA A 267 -3.94 1.75 7.98
C ALA A 267 -4.17 0.75 6.85
N ALA A 268 -4.64 1.21 5.69
CA ALA A 268 -4.80 0.35 4.51
C ALA A 268 -3.44 0.07 3.87
N GLY A 269 -2.97 -1.18 3.95
CA GLY A 269 -1.69 -1.61 3.39
C GLY A 269 -1.76 -2.06 1.93
N ILE A 270 -0.79 -1.61 1.13
CA ILE A 270 -0.60 -2.00 -0.28
C ILE A 270 0.89 -2.08 -0.63
N VAL A 271 1.24 -3.04 -1.48
CA VAL A 271 2.57 -3.18 -2.05
C VAL A 271 2.54 -2.84 -3.54
N LEU A 272 3.56 -2.09 -3.95
CA LEU A 272 3.72 -1.48 -5.26
C LEU A 272 5.08 -1.86 -5.85
N GLY A 273 5.30 -1.50 -7.12
CA GLY A 273 6.53 -1.81 -7.86
C GLY A 273 6.56 -3.20 -8.48
N ALA A 274 5.62 -4.08 -8.16
CA ALA A 274 5.35 -5.31 -8.91
C ALA A 274 4.44 -5.01 -10.12
N ARG A 275 4.26 -6.00 -11.01
CA ARG A 275 3.37 -5.89 -12.18
C ARG A 275 1.90 -5.61 -11.84
N VAL A 276 1.46 -6.04 -10.66
CA VAL A 276 0.12 -5.82 -10.13
C VAL A 276 0.22 -5.35 -8.68
N PRO A 277 -0.76 -4.59 -8.17
CA PRO A 277 -0.81 -4.26 -6.75
C PRO A 277 -1.01 -5.52 -5.89
N ILE A 278 -0.41 -5.53 -4.71
CA ILE A 278 -0.53 -6.64 -3.75
C ILE A 278 -1.10 -6.08 -2.45
N ILE A 279 -2.29 -6.55 -2.09
CA ILE A 279 -3.01 -6.19 -0.88
C ILE A 279 -2.41 -6.98 0.29
N LEU A 280 -1.67 -6.29 1.16
CA LEU A 280 -1.11 -6.88 2.38
C LEU A 280 -2.01 -6.57 3.57
N THR A 281 -2.90 -7.53 3.90
CA THR A 281 -3.70 -7.44 5.12
C THR A 281 -2.97 -8.04 6.32
N SER A 282 -3.18 -7.45 7.50
CA SER A 282 -2.83 -8.04 8.79
C SER A 282 -4.02 -8.81 9.35
N ARG A 283 -3.73 -9.85 10.13
CA ARG A 283 -4.76 -10.59 10.88
C ARG A 283 -5.51 -9.69 11.86
N ALA A 284 -4.82 -8.67 12.39
CA ALA A 284 -5.37 -7.71 13.34
C ALA A 284 -6.14 -6.56 12.68
N ASP A 285 -6.16 -6.47 11.34
CA ASP A 285 -6.85 -5.38 10.66
C ASP A 285 -8.36 -5.51 10.80
N SER A 286 -9.01 -4.37 11.02
CA SER A 286 -10.45 -4.24 10.99
C SER A 286 -10.99 -4.59 9.59
N LEU A 287 -12.28 -4.92 9.51
CA LEU A 287 -12.92 -5.19 8.23
C LEU A 287 -12.84 -3.98 7.29
N ILE A 288 -13.08 -2.77 7.81
CA ILE A 288 -13.04 -1.54 7.00
C ILE A 288 -11.65 -1.30 6.41
N THR A 289 -10.58 -1.55 7.16
CA THR A 289 -9.20 -1.44 6.65
C THR A 289 -8.94 -2.39 5.50
N ARG A 290 -9.42 -3.63 5.57
CA ARG A 290 -9.26 -4.59 4.46
C ARG A 290 -10.01 -4.15 3.21
N LEU A 291 -11.23 -3.64 3.37
CA LEU A 291 -12.02 -3.09 2.27
C LEU A 291 -11.34 -1.88 1.65
N ALA A 292 -10.80 -0.99 2.47
CA ALA A 292 -10.03 0.16 2.01
C ALA A 292 -8.78 -0.29 1.23
N SER A 293 -8.01 -1.27 1.71
CA SER A 293 -6.87 -1.79 0.94
C SER A 293 -7.29 -2.38 -0.42
N CYS A 294 -8.45 -3.05 -0.49
CA CYS A 294 -9.00 -3.54 -1.77
C CYS A 294 -9.35 -2.37 -2.70
N ALA A 295 -10.00 -1.33 -2.18
CA ALA A 295 -10.36 -0.13 -2.94
C ALA A 295 -9.11 0.60 -3.46
N VAL A 296 -8.09 0.79 -2.62
CA VAL A 296 -6.79 1.37 -3.02
C VAL A 296 -6.16 0.55 -4.16
N ALA A 297 -6.09 -0.78 -4.00
CA ALA A 297 -5.51 -1.65 -5.03
C ALA A 297 -6.30 -1.63 -6.34
N MET A 298 -7.63 -1.54 -6.27
CA MET A 298 -8.50 -1.41 -7.44
C MET A 298 -8.19 -0.15 -8.25
N LEU A 299 -8.01 1.00 -7.58
CA LEU A 299 -7.64 2.25 -8.26
C LEU A 299 -6.26 2.16 -8.91
N VAL A 300 -5.28 1.60 -8.21
CA VAL A 300 -3.93 1.37 -8.76
C VAL A 300 -3.99 0.48 -10.00
N ALA A 301 -4.70 -0.65 -9.94
CA ALA A 301 -4.85 -1.56 -11.06
C ALA A 301 -5.57 -0.92 -12.25
N ASN A 302 -6.57 -0.06 -12.00
CA ASN A 302 -7.27 0.66 -13.05
C ASN A 302 -6.33 1.64 -13.79
N VAL A 303 -5.55 2.44 -13.05
CA VAL A 303 -4.57 3.36 -13.65
C VAL A 303 -3.52 2.61 -14.47
N GLN A 304 -3.02 1.48 -13.97
CA GLN A 304 -2.05 0.64 -14.70
C GLN A 304 -2.65 0.08 -16.00
N ARG A 305 -3.91 -0.34 -15.97
CA ARG A 305 -4.63 -0.85 -17.16
C ARG A 305 -4.83 0.23 -18.21
N GLU A 306 -5.27 1.42 -17.80
CA GLU A 306 -5.43 2.56 -18.71
C GLU A 306 -4.10 2.98 -19.34
N ALA A 307 -3.01 2.96 -18.58
CA ALA A 307 -1.67 3.23 -19.10
C ALA A 307 -1.22 2.19 -20.13
N ALA A 308 -1.49 0.90 -19.87
CA ALA A 308 -1.18 -0.17 -20.83
C ALA A 308 -2.00 -0.05 -22.13
N THR A 309 -3.29 0.29 -22.04
CA THR A 309 -4.15 0.52 -23.22
C THR A 309 -3.69 1.72 -24.05
N ARG A 310 -3.15 2.77 -23.42
CA ARG A 310 -2.62 3.95 -24.14
C ARG A 310 -1.28 3.70 -24.83
N ALA A 311 -0.53 2.68 -24.40
CA ALA A 311 0.80 2.38 -24.89
C ALA A 311 0.83 1.33 -26.03
N GLY A 312 -0.26 0.58 -26.22
CA GLY A 312 -0.44 -0.38 -27.31
C GLY A 312 -1.14 0.23 -28.51
#